data_AF-A0A9D9L9H6-F1
#
_entry.id   AF-A0A9D9L9H6-F1
#
_cell.length_a   1.000
_cell.length_b   1.000
_cell.length_c   1.000
_cell.angle_alpha   90.00
_cell.angle_beta   90.00
_cell.angle_gamma   90.00
#
_symmetry.space_group_name_H-M   'P 1'
#
loop_
_entity.id
_entity.type
_entity.pdbx_description
1 polymer ?
#
loop_
_entity_poly.entity_id
_entity_poly.type
_entity_poly.pdbx_seq_one_letter_code
_entity_poly.pdbx_strand_id
1 'polypeptide(L)'
;NQDLEVAACLELVRNYAIDGIHLDYIRYPNLDCDYSDSSRHAFETSLGRPVANWPQDCRPDGLDFEAFLQWKRDNISRLVERIHREVKAIRPDLKLSAAVYGNWENARTAVAQDARLWAENGWVDFLCPMNYEAKLEDFRRWTAQQTAAVGHLLPIYAGIGVWLLPDAASCVQQIQAARQLGASGYIFFQQTPKLADQILPFIATGVNSLPAGSVLPHHHPQFQATVKPPADKNSLCAYRLGETYSCEIAIPGNIRIATLKHTLLRDGLYPLPDYRTQIFRTAQGVRLKSRPPEPGFYTWKLEAEDSSGQTWLTWGPSFQVTEFTPKD
;
A
#
# COMPACT_ATOMS: atom_id res chain seq x y z
N ASN A 1 -26.32 10.57 9.09
CA ASN A 1 -25.58 9.34 8.78
C ASN A 1 -24.15 9.36 9.31
N GLN A 2 -23.31 10.37 9.01
CA GLN A 2 -21.92 10.38 9.51
C GLN A 2 -21.77 10.18 11.03
N ASP A 3 -22.63 10.79 11.85
CA ASP A 3 -22.59 10.59 13.30
C ASP A 3 -22.82 9.13 13.72
N LEU A 4 -23.69 8.41 13.00
CA LEU A 4 -23.97 6.98 13.28
C LEU A 4 -22.79 6.10 12.86
N GLU A 5 -22.18 6.37 11.69
CA GLU A 5 -20.99 5.64 11.21
C GLU A 5 -19.80 5.82 12.18
N VAL A 6 -19.59 7.05 12.65
CA VAL A 6 -18.55 7.36 13.64
C VAL A 6 -18.89 6.67 14.96
N ALA A 7 -20.13 6.78 15.45
CA ALA A 7 -20.54 6.16 16.70
C ALA A 7 -20.34 4.64 16.69
N ALA A 8 -20.68 3.96 15.58
CA ALA A 8 -20.45 2.52 15.42
C ALA A 8 -18.95 2.17 15.50
N CYS A 9 -18.08 2.93 14.83
CA CYS A 9 -16.63 2.75 14.94
C CYS A 9 -16.16 2.95 16.39
N LEU A 10 -16.64 3.99 17.08
CA LEU A 10 -16.21 4.29 18.44
C LEU A 10 -16.73 3.31 19.48
N GLU A 11 -17.89 2.70 19.25
CA GLU A 11 -18.39 1.60 20.08
C GLU A 11 -17.42 0.42 20.04
N LEU A 12 -17.00 0.01 18.85
CA LEU A 12 -15.99 -1.03 18.66
C LEU A 12 -14.67 -0.67 19.37
N VAL A 13 -14.25 0.59 19.22
CA VAL A 13 -13.00 1.07 19.81
C VAL A 13 -13.05 1.08 21.35
N ARG A 14 -14.18 1.41 21.97
CA ARG A 14 -14.31 1.51 23.44
C ARG A 14 -14.57 0.17 24.11
N ASN A 15 -15.35 -0.69 23.47
CA ASN A 15 -15.95 -1.84 24.15
C ASN A 15 -15.26 -3.17 23.82
N TYR A 16 -14.41 -3.22 22.80
CA TYR A 16 -13.82 -4.46 22.31
C TYR A 16 -12.30 -4.38 22.22
N ALA A 17 -11.63 -5.48 22.61
CA ALA A 17 -10.20 -5.68 22.45
C ALA A 17 -9.85 -6.05 21.00
N ILE A 18 -9.97 -5.07 20.12
CA ILE A 18 -9.63 -5.16 18.69
C ILE A 18 -8.31 -4.44 18.41
N ASP A 19 -7.56 -4.93 17.42
CA ASP A 19 -6.29 -4.32 16.98
C ASP A 19 -6.49 -3.16 15.99
N GLY A 20 -7.64 -3.13 15.33
CA GLY A 20 -7.91 -2.15 14.28
C GLY A 20 -9.34 -2.10 13.79
N ILE A 21 -9.64 -1.03 13.05
CA ILE A 21 -10.85 -0.82 12.28
C ILE A 21 -10.48 -0.89 10.79
N HIS A 22 -11.22 -1.67 10.02
CA HIS A 22 -11.10 -1.74 8.57
C HIS A 22 -12.36 -1.17 7.93
N LEU A 23 -12.22 -0.05 7.21
CA LEU A 23 -13.32 0.63 6.55
C LEU A 23 -13.59 -0.03 5.20
N ASP A 24 -14.65 -0.83 5.13
CA ASP A 24 -15.19 -1.34 3.87
C ASP A 24 -16.38 -0.49 3.42
N TYR A 25 -16.65 -0.46 2.11
CA TYR A 25 -17.73 0.33 1.51
C TYR A 25 -17.71 1.84 1.81
N ILE A 26 -16.56 2.39 2.21
CA ILE A 26 -16.37 3.83 2.47
C ILE A 26 -16.32 4.64 1.16
N ARG A 27 -17.48 4.78 0.51
CA ARG A 27 -17.68 5.35 -0.83
C ARG A 27 -19.17 5.54 -1.14
N TYR A 28 -19.49 6.22 -2.24
CA TYR A 28 -20.84 6.19 -2.81
C TYR A 28 -21.08 4.89 -3.60
N PRO A 29 -22.34 4.45 -3.77
CA PRO A 29 -22.65 3.25 -4.57
C PRO A 29 -22.21 3.35 -6.04
N ASN A 30 -22.41 4.52 -6.66
CA ASN A 30 -22.06 4.81 -8.04
C ASN A 30 -22.17 6.33 -8.31
N LEU A 31 -21.91 6.74 -9.56
CA LEU A 31 -21.98 8.13 -10.00
C LEU A 31 -23.40 8.71 -9.92
N ASP A 32 -24.41 7.86 -10.12
CA ASP A 32 -25.84 8.17 -10.09
C ASP A 32 -26.43 8.30 -8.68
N CYS A 33 -25.60 8.23 -7.64
CA CYS A 33 -26.01 8.33 -6.24
C CYS A 33 -25.11 9.34 -5.50
N ASP A 34 -25.59 10.29 -4.70
CA ASP A 34 -26.98 10.56 -4.30
C ASP A 34 -27.44 11.92 -4.84
N TYR A 35 -28.64 11.96 -5.43
CA TYR A 35 -29.27 13.19 -5.94
C TYR A 35 -30.59 13.52 -5.21
N SER A 36 -30.75 13.02 -3.98
CA SER A 36 -31.87 13.38 -3.09
C SER A 36 -31.95 14.89 -2.84
N ASP A 37 -33.13 15.36 -2.42
CA ASP A 37 -33.29 16.75 -2.00
C ASP A 37 -32.37 17.12 -0.84
N SER A 38 -32.09 16.19 0.10
CA SER A 38 -31.11 16.46 1.17
C SER A 38 -29.70 16.70 0.63
N SER A 39 -29.27 15.91 -0.38
CA SER A 39 -27.97 16.10 -1.02
C SER A 39 -27.93 17.40 -1.82
N ARG A 40 -29.03 17.76 -2.48
CA ARG A 40 -29.19 19.07 -3.14
C ARG A 40 -28.97 20.22 -2.17
N HIS A 41 -29.73 20.29 -1.08
CA HIS A 41 -29.65 21.40 -0.13
C HIS A 41 -28.26 21.51 0.51
N ALA A 42 -27.65 20.37 0.86
CA ALA A 42 -26.31 20.34 1.43
C ALA A 42 -25.24 20.80 0.41
N PHE A 43 -25.38 20.40 -0.86
CA PHE A 43 -24.49 20.85 -1.92
C PHE A 43 -24.67 22.34 -2.23
N GLU A 44 -25.90 22.83 -2.41
CA GLU A 44 -26.19 24.26 -2.64
C GLU A 44 -25.65 25.14 -1.50
N THR A 45 -25.73 24.66 -0.26
CA THR A 45 -25.11 25.32 0.90
C THR A 45 -23.59 25.37 0.77
N SER A 46 -22.96 24.26 0.40
CA SER A 46 -21.50 24.20 0.16
C SER A 46 -21.06 25.03 -1.05
N LEU A 47 -21.90 25.14 -2.07
CA LEU A 47 -21.67 25.88 -3.30
C LEU A 47 -21.90 27.39 -3.11
N GLY A 48 -22.68 27.78 -2.11
CA GLY A 48 -23.05 29.16 -1.82
C GLY A 48 -24.14 29.73 -2.75
N ARG A 49 -24.78 28.89 -3.56
CA ARG A 49 -25.89 29.27 -4.45
C ARG A 49 -26.78 28.06 -4.79
N PRO A 50 -28.05 28.28 -5.18
CA PRO A 50 -28.87 27.22 -5.72
C PRO A 50 -28.30 26.66 -7.05
N VAL A 51 -28.59 25.39 -7.32
CA VAL A 51 -28.36 24.74 -8.61
C VAL A 51 -29.61 24.96 -9.45
N ALA A 52 -29.46 25.52 -10.65
CA ALA A 52 -30.57 25.94 -11.49
C ALA A 52 -31.38 24.74 -12.01
N ASN A 53 -30.70 23.73 -12.58
CA ASN A 53 -31.33 22.55 -13.15
C ASN A 53 -30.89 21.28 -12.41
N TRP A 54 -31.36 21.11 -11.17
CA TRP A 54 -31.09 19.88 -10.42
C TRP A 54 -31.85 18.66 -10.99
N PRO A 55 -31.23 17.47 -11.10
CA PRO A 55 -29.81 17.16 -10.90
C PRO A 55 -28.95 17.29 -12.17
N GLN A 56 -29.50 17.75 -13.30
CA GLN A 56 -28.83 17.75 -14.60
C GLN A 56 -27.53 18.56 -14.62
N ASP A 57 -27.50 19.73 -13.99
CA ASP A 57 -26.27 20.53 -13.91
C ASP A 57 -25.18 19.82 -13.08
N CYS A 58 -25.54 18.83 -12.25
CA CYS A 58 -24.64 18.03 -11.42
C CYS A 58 -24.34 16.64 -11.99
N ARG A 59 -24.81 16.33 -13.20
CA ARG A 59 -24.50 15.10 -13.96
C ARG A 59 -23.36 15.35 -14.94
N PRO A 60 -22.74 14.30 -15.54
CA PRO A 60 -21.73 14.50 -16.58
C PRO A 60 -22.21 15.52 -17.63
N ASP A 61 -21.30 16.40 -18.06
CA ASP A 61 -21.54 17.53 -18.96
C ASP A 61 -22.34 18.72 -18.38
N GLY A 62 -22.83 18.60 -17.14
CA GLY A 62 -23.50 19.67 -16.41
C GLY A 62 -22.54 20.73 -15.87
N LEU A 63 -23.03 21.98 -15.74
CA LEU A 63 -22.22 23.14 -15.32
C LEU A 63 -21.60 23.00 -13.91
N ASP A 64 -22.27 22.27 -13.03
CA ASP A 64 -21.91 22.07 -11.62
C ASP A 64 -21.31 20.68 -11.35
N PHE A 65 -21.11 19.86 -12.39
CA PHE A 65 -20.68 18.46 -12.26
C PHE A 65 -19.39 18.28 -11.45
N GLU A 66 -18.32 19.00 -11.81
CA GLU A 66 -17.03 18.85 -11.14
C GLU A 66 -17.07 19.35 -9.69
N ALA A 67 -17.80 20.44 -9.44
CA ALA A 67 -18.00 20.95 -8.08
C ALA A 67 -18.81 19.96 -7.23
N PHE A 68 -19.85 19.36 -7.80
CA PHE A 68 -20.65 18.34 -7.12
C PHE A 68 -19.85 17.07 -6.85
N LEU A 69 -19.07 16.62 -7.82
CA LEU A 69 -18.22 15.44 -7.67
C LEU A 69 -17.13 15.67 -6.62
N GLN A 70 -16.50 16.85 -6.58
CA GLN A 70 -15.58 17.22 -5.51
C GLN A 70 -16.27 17.24 -4.15
N TRP A 71 -17.45 17.84 -4.05
CA TRP A 71 -18.23 17.85 -2.81
C TRP A 71 -18.54 16.43 -2.30
N LYS A 72 -18.86 15.49 -3.20
CA LYS A 72 -19.04 14.08 -2.84
C LYS A 72 -17.75 13.44 -2.32
N ARG A 73 -16.60 13.68 -2.96
CA ARG A 73 -15.30 13.19 -2.45
C ARG A 73 -15.00 13.76 -1.07
N ASP A 74 -15.29 15.03 -0.85
CA ASP A 74 -15.08 15.69 0.43
C ASP A 74 -16.00 15.12 1.52
N ASN A 75 -17.23 14.72 1.20
CA ASN A 75 -18.13 14.07 2.16
C ASN A 75 -17.54 12.77 2.71
N ILE A 76 -17.00 11.90 1.84
CA ILE A 76 -16.38 10.64 2.26
C ILE A 76 -15.09 10.93 3.02
N SER A 77 -14.27 11.85 2.51
CA SER A 77 -12.97 12.18 3.11
C SER A 77 -13.11 12.80 4.50
N ARG A 78 -14.10 13.69 4.71
CA ARG A 78 -14.44 14.23 6.04
C ARG A 78 -14.85 13.13 7.04
N LEU A 79 -15.56 12.10 6.57
CA LEU A 79 -15.93 10.97 7.41
C LEU A 79 -14.69 10.16 7.81
N VAL A 80 -13.81 9.83 6.85
CA VAL A 80 -12.54 9.11 7.11
C VAL A 80 -11.66 9.89 8.08
N GLU A 81 -11.47 11.20 7.85
CA GLU A 81 -10.71 12.08 8.74
C GLU A 81 -11.31 12.10 10.16
N ARG A 82 -12.63 12.23 10.28
CA ARG A 82 -13.32 12.25 11.57
C ARG A 82 -13.16 10.93 12.31
N ILE A 83 -13.34 9.80 11.63
CA ILE A 83 -13.11 8.47 12.20
C ILE A 83 -11.67 8.37 12.69
N HIS A 84 -10.68 8.72 11.86
CA HIS A 84 -9.28 8.73 12.24
C HIS A 84 -9.04 9.54 13.53
N ARG A 85 -9.43 10.81 13.53
CA ARG A 85 -9.20 11.71 14.67
C ARG A 85 -9.81 11.17 15.96
N GLU A 86 -11.05 10.70 15.91
CA GLU A 86 -11.77 10.24 17.10
C GLU A 86 -11.27 8.87 17.59
N VAL A 87 -10.94 7.96 16.67
CA VAL A 87 -10.31 6.66 16.99
C VAL A 87 -8.96 6.88 17.68
N LYS A 88 -8.09 7.69 17.09
CA LYS A 88 -6.74 7.95 17.61
C LYS A 88 -6.74 8.73 18.92
N ALA A 89 -7.76 9.56 19.16
CA ALA A 89 -7.94 10.23 20.45
C ALA A 89 -8.26 9.26 21.61
N ILE A 90 -8.89 8.11 21.32
CA ILE A 90 -9.21 7.09 22.33
C ILE A 90 -8.10 6.04 22.43
N ARG A 91 -7.63 5.53 21.29
CA ARG A 91 -6.57 4.53 21.19
C ARG A 91 -5.57 4.93 20.09
N PRO A 92 -4.50 5.67 20.42
CA PRO A 92 -3.52 6.17 19.44
C PRO A 92 -2.86 5.06 18.60
N ASP A 93 -2.66 3.88 19.20
CA ASP A 93 -1.97 2.76 18.55
C ASP A 93 -2.89 1.87 17.70
N LEU A 94 -4.23 2.01 17.85
CA LEU A 94 -5.20 1.20 17.11
C LEU A 94 -5.10 1.49 15.61
N LYS A 95 -5.09 0.45 14.79
CA LYS A 95 -4.90 0.59 13.34
C LYS A 95 -6.19 0.92 12.62
N LEU A 96 -6.12 1.86 11.69
CA LEU A 96 -7.21 2.22 10.79
C LEU A 96 -6.78 1.93 9.35
N SER A 97 -7.58 1.19 8.62
CA SER A 97 -7.33 0.84 7.23
C SER A 97 -8.59 0.96 6.40
N ALA A 98 -8.45 0.92 5.07
CA ALA A 98 -9.61 0.98 4.18
C ALA A 98 -9.45 0.05 2.98
N ALA A 99 -10.55 -0.62 2.61
CA ALA A 99 -10.70 -1.26 1.31
C ALA A 99 -10.98 -0.18 0.25
N VAL A 100 -10.09 -0.09 -0.73
CA VAL A 100 -10.19 0.91 -1.80
C VAL A 100 -10.21 0.25 -3.16
N TYR A 101 -10.85 0.85 -4.16
CA TYR A 101 -10.85 0.30 -5.52
C TYR A 101 -9.42 0.22 -6.09
N GLY A 102 -9.20 -0.68 -7.06
CA GLY A 102 -7.90 -0.79 -7.72
C GLY A 102 -7.58 0.42 -8.61
N ASN A 103 -8.51 0.83 -9.48
CA ASN A 103 -8.34 2.01 -10.31
C ASN A 103 -8.74 3.28 -9.53
N TRP A 104 -7.75 3.95 -8.91
CA TRP A 104 -7.98 5.13 -8.07
C TRP A 104 -8.55 6.33 -8.83
N GLU A 105 -8.13 6.55 -10.08
CA GLU A 105 -8.64 7.66 -10.88
C GLU A 105 -10.14 7.48 -11.19
N ASN A 106 -10.51 6.26 -11.62
CA ASN A 106 -11.92 5.94 -11.81
C ASN A 106 -12.71 5.93 -10.50
N ALA A 107 -12.10 5.56 -9.37
CA ALA A 107 -12.78 5.54 -8.08
C ALA A 107 -13.21 6.95 -7.61
N ARG A 108 -12.40 7.98 -7.94
CA ARG A 108 -12.69 9.39 -7.63
C ARG A 108 -13.91 9.92 -8.37
N THR A 109 -14.21 9.37 -9.54
CA THR A 109 -15.37 9.74 -10.35
C THR A 109 -16.56 8.82 -10.09
N ALA A 110 -16.37 7.51 -10.24
CA ALA A 110 -17.45 6.53 -10.19
C ALA A 110 -18.05 6.34 -8.79
N VAL A 111 -17.26 6.48 -7.72
CA VAL A 111 -17.71 6.19 -6.34
C VAL A 111 -17.26 7.24 -5.32
N ALA A 112 -16.66 8.34 -5.79
CA ALA A 112 -16.13 9.44 -4.97
C ALA A 112 -15.19 8.99 -3.84
N GLN A 113 -14.36 7.97 -4.12
CA GLN A 113 -13.36 7.47 -3.19
C GLN A 113 -11.98 8.04 -3.53
N ASP A 114 -11.34 8.76 -2.60
CA ASP A 114 -10.04 9.41 -2.81
C ASP A 114 -8.95 8.83 -1.88
N ALA A 115 -8.56 7.59 -2.18
CA ALA A 115 -7.59 6.83 -1.37
C ALA A 115 -6.23 7.55 -1.25
N ARG A 116 -5.81 8.24 -2.31
CA ARG A 116 -4.54 8.97 -2.33
C ARG A 116 -4.55 10.12 -1.34
N LEU A 117 -5.61 10.92 -1.32
CA LEU A 117 -5.77 12.00 -0.33
C LEU A 117 -5.66 11.47 1.10
N TRP A 118 -6.28 10.33 1.39
CA TRP A 118 -6.27 9.73 2.73
C TRP A 118 -4.86 9.27 3.14
N ALA A 119 -4.08 8.76 2.19
CA ALA A 119 -2.68 8.41 2.41
C ALA A 119 -1.80 9.63 2.65
N GLU A 120 -1.94 10.67 1.81
CA GLU A 120 -1.16 11.93 1.93
C GLU A 120 -1.42 12.66 3.24
N ASN A 121 -2.63 12.57 3.79
CA ASN A 121 -2.98 13.18 5.07
C ASN A 121 -2.76 12.26 6.29
N GLY A 122 -2.33 11.01 6.08
CA GLY A 122 -2.13 10.05 7.17
C GLY A 122 -3.41 9.65 7.92
N TRP A 123 -4.57 9.76 7.27
CA TRP A 123 -5.86 9.42 7.90
C TRP A 123 -6.10 7.91 8.02
N VAL A 124 -5.28 7.09 7.36
CA VAL A 124 -5.26 5.63 7.52
C VAL A 124 -3.82 5.16 7.73
N ASP A 125 -3.65 4.10 8.52
CA ASP A 125 -2.35 3.49 8.78
C ASP A 125 -1.88 2.62 7.60
N PHE A 126 -2.79 2.08 6.79
CA PHE A 126 -2.48 1.36 5.56
C PHE A 126 -3.71 1.26 4.64
N LEU A 127 -3.46 1.00 3.35
CA LEU A 127 -4.49 0.85 2.34
C LEU A 127 -4.51 -0.56 1.76
N CYS A 128 -5.72 -1.04 1.43
CA CYS A 128 -5.97 -2.36 0.86
C CYS A 128 -6.66 -2.23 -0.51
N PRO A 129 -5.93 -1.95 -1.60
CA PRO A 129 -6.54 -1.85 -2.92
C PRO A 129 -7.11 -3.20 -3.38
N MET A 130 -8.37 -3.20 -3.77
CA MET A 130 -9.12 -4.33 -4.32
C MET A 130 -8.71 -4.59 -5.77
N ASN A 131 -7.45 -5.01 -5.98
CA ASN A 131 -6.88 -5.35 -7.29
C ASN A 131 -7.37 -6.73 -7.76
N TYR A 132 -8.68 -6.94 -7.74
CA TYR A 132 -9.32 -8.21 -8.05
C TYR A 132 -9.34 -8.46 -9.56
N GLU A 133 -8.20 -8.88 -10.08
CA GLU A 133 -7.96 -9.07 -11.50
C GLU A 133 -7.72 -10.54 -11.82
N ALA A 134 -8.32 -11.03 -12.91
CA ALA A 134 -8.03 -12.36 -13.43
C ALA A 134 -6.68 -12.39 -14.18
N LYS A 135 -6.31 -11.27 -14.82
CA LYS A 135 -5.07 -11.14 -15.60
C LYS A 135 -3.95 -10.56 -14.74
N LEU A 136 -2.79 -11.20 -14.77
CA LEU A 136 -1.60 -10.76 -14.04
C LEU A 136 -1.15 -9.35 -14.46
N GLU A 137 -1.26 -9.00 -15.75
CA GLU A 137 -0.84 -7.69 -16.26
C GLU A 137 -1.67 -6.54 -15.66
N ASP A 138 -2.98 -6.73 -15.51
CA ASP A 138 -3.88 -5.75 -14.90
C ASP A 138 -3.57 -5.60 -13.40
N PHE A 139 -3.38 -6.72 -12.70
CA PHE A 139 -2.94 -6.71 -11.30
C PHE A 139 -1.64 -5.93 -11.11
N ARG A 140 -0.65 -6.17 -11.99
CA ARG A 140 0.64 -5.48 -11.97
C ARG A 140 0.49 -3.99 -12.22
N ARG A 141 -0.31 -3.61 -13.22
CA ARG A 141 -0.56 -2.21 -13.57
C ARG A 141 -1.10 -1.43 -12.37
N TRP A 142 -2.16 -1.94 -11.72
CA TRP A 142 -2.76 -1.24 -10.58
C TRP A 142 -1.80 -1.19 -9.39
N THR A 143 -1.17 -2.31 -9.05
CA THR A 143 -0.24 -2.36 -7.92
C THR A 143 0.93 -1.40 -8.12
N ALA A 144 1.52 -1.33 -9.32
CA ALA A 144 2.63 -0.42 -9.63
C ALA A 144 2.21 1.05 -9.52
N GLN A 145 1.03 1.41 -10.01
CA GLN A 145 0.51 2.78 -9.91
C GLN A 145 0.28 3.19 -8.45
N GLN A 146 -0.29 2.29 -7.65
CA GLN A 146 -0.61 2.56 -6.23
C GLN A 146 0.66 2.68 -5.37
N THR A 147 1.60 1.76 -5.52
CA THR A 147 2.86 1.80 -4.76
C THR A 147 3.70 3.01 -5.15
N ALA A 148 3.69 3.42 -6.43
CA ALA A 148 4.33 4.66 -6.86
C ALA A 148 3.64 5.92 -6.33
N ALA A 149 2.30 5.94 -6.30
CA ALA A 149 1.53 7.10 -5.83
C ALA A 149 1.67 7.33 -4.31
N VAL A 150 1.76 6.26 -3.53
CA VAL A 150 1.90 6.33 -2.06
C VAL A 150 3.36 6.41 -1.63
N GLY A 151 4.27 5.74 -2.34
CA GLY A 151 5.67 5.67 -1.97
C GLY A 151 5.85 5.10 -0.56
N HIS A 152 6.42 5.91 0.33
CA HIS A 152 6.73 5.56 1.72
C HIS A 152 5.75 6.17 2.74
N LEU A 153 4.66 6.79 2.28
CA LEU A 153 3.68 7.44 3.17
C LEU A 153 3.00 6.42 4.08
N LEU A 154 2.60 5.26 3.51
CA LEU A 154 2.00 4.16 4.24
C LEU A 154 2.18 2.82 3.49
N PRO A 155 2.01 1.67 4.18
CA PRO A 155 1.96 0.36 3.56
C PRO A 155 0.77 0.17 2.61
N ILE A 156 1.03 -0.52 1.50
CA ILE A 156 0.00 -1.02 0.58
C ILE A 156 -0.09 -2.54 0.69
N TYR A 157 -1.29 -3.06 0.90
CA TYR A 157 -1.59 -4.48 0.86
C TYR A 157 -2.45 -4.80 -0.36
N ALA A 158 -1.84 -5.35 -1.41
CA ALA A 158 -2.53 -5.60 -2.68
C ALA A 158 -3.58 -6.71 -2.53
N GLY A 159 -4.85 -6.39 -2.78
CA GLY A 159 -5.96 -7.33 -2.72
C GLY A 159 -6.00 -8.25 -3.93
N ILE A 160 -5.93 -9.55 -3.70
CA ILE A 160 -5.95 -10.63 -4.70
C ILE A 160 -7.35 -11.25 -4.71
N GLY A 161 -8.01 -11.20 -5.87
CA GLY A 161 -9.34 -11.76 -6.08
C GLY A 161 -9.29 -13.26 -6.37
N VAL A 162 -9.05 -14.09 -5.36
CA VAL A 162 -8.72 -15.51 -5.51
C VAL A 162 -9.78 -16.31 -6.26
N TRP A 163 -11.06 -15.93 -6.16
CA TRP A 163 -12.16 -16.60 -6.88
C TRP A 163 -12.08 -16.42 -8.40
N LEU A 164 -11.37 -15.40 -8.88
CA LEU A 164 -11.12 -15.17 -10.31
C LEU A 164 -9.95 -16.00 -10.84
N LEU A 165 -9.14 -16.58 -9.96
CA LEU A 165 -7.93 -17.28 -10.34
C LEU A 165 -8.21 -18.78 -10.55
N PRO A 166 -7.64 -19.40 -11.61
CA PRO A 166 -7.90 -20.79 -11.92
C PRO A 166 -7.28 -21.73 -10.88
N ASP A 167 -6.10 -21.39 -10.35
CA ASP A 167 -5.32 -22.29 -9.49
C ASP A 167 -4.36 -21.53 -8.54
N ALA A 168 -3.65 -22.29 -7.71
CA ALA A 168 -2.66 -21.77 -6.78
C ALA A 168 -1.43 -21.16 -7.49
N ALA A 169 -1.07 -21.63 -8.68
CA ALA A 169 0.06 -21.08 -9.44
C ALA A 169 -0.21 -19.64 -9.89
N SER A 170 -1.42 -19.36 -10.36
CA SER A 170 -1.87 -18.02 -10.71
C SER A 170 -1.88 -17.08 -9.49
N CYS A 171 -2.27 -17.62 -8.33
CA CYS A 171 -2.20 -16.89 -7.07
C CYS A 171 -0.75 -16.57 -6.67
N VAL A 172 0.17 -17.53 -6.82
CA VAL A 172 1.61 -17.35 -6.60
C VAL A 172 2.17 -16.22 -7.47
N GLN A 173 1.78 -16.16 -8.74
CA GLN A 173 2.21 -15.10 -9.65
C GLN A 173 1.79 -13.70 -9.18
N GLN A 174 0.55 -13.53 -8.72
CA GLN A 174 0.10 -12.23 -8.18
C GLN A 174 0.78 -11.87 -6.86
N ILE A 175 1.01 -12.86 -5.98
CA ILE A 175 1.78 -12.65 -4.74
C ILE A 175 3.21 -12.16 -5.06
N GLN A 176 3.90 -12.83 -5.99
CA GLN A 176 5.24 -12.43 -6.43
C GLN A 176 5.22 -11.05 -7.08
N ALA A 177 4.20 -10.75 -7.88
CA ALA A 177 4.02 -9.46 -8.50
C ALA A 177 3.86 -8.32 -7.49
N ALA A 178 3.03 -8.50 -6.47
CA ALA A 178 2.83 -7.51 -5.41
C ALA A 178 4.16 -7.16 -4.73
N ARG A 179 4.94 -8.18 -4.39
CA ARG A 179 6.26 -8.03 -3.77
C ARG A 179 7.27 -7.32 -4.66
N GLN A 180 7.36 -7.71 -5.94
CA GLN A 180 8.26 -7.08 -6.91
C GLN A 180 7.96 -5.59 -7.10
N LEU A 181 6.68 -5.22 -7.01
CA LEU A 181 6.19 -3.85 -7.21
C LEU A 181 6.21 -3.00 -5.93
N GLY A 182 6.75 -3.53 -4.82
CA GLY A 182 6.93 -2.78 -3.58
C GLY A 182 5.70 -2.71 -2.68
N ALA A 183 4.68 -3.54 -2.92
CA ALA A 183 3.60 -3.68 -1.94
C ALA A 183 4.17 -4.26 -0.65
N SER A 184 3.76 -3.71 0.50
CA SER A 184 4.19 -4.17 1.82
C SER A 184 3.59 -5.52 2.21
N GLY A 185 2.54 -5.95 1.49
CA GLY A 185 1.94 -7.26 1.58
C GLY A 185 0.83 -7.45 0.56
N TYR A 186 0.02 -8.47 0.77
CA TYR A 186 -1.17 -8.76 -0.03
C TYR A 186 -2.27 -9.31 0.86
N ILE A 187 -3.51 -9.25 0.38
CA ILE A 187 -4.70 -9.75 1.06
C ILE A 187 -5.47 -10.63 0.09
N PHE A 188 -6.06 -11.72 0.57
CA PHE A 188 -7.00 -12.50 -0.23
C PHE A 188 -8.43 -12.05 -0.01
N PHE A 189 -9.12 -11.78 -1.10
CA PHE A 189 -10.57 -11.77 -1.10
C PHE A 189 -11.04 -12.88 -2.06
N GLN A 190 -12.09 -13.63 -1.78
CA GLN A 190 -12.74 -13.82 -0.48
C GLN A 190 -12.37 -15.18 0.08
N GLN A 191 -12.64 -15.38 1.37
CA GLN A 191 -12.51 -16.69 1.98
C GLN A 191 -13.50 -17.67 1.33
N THR A 192 -12.97 -18.73 0.73
CA THR A 192 -13.74 -19.79 0.06
C THR A 192 -13.15 -21.16 0.40
N PRO A 193 -13.91 -22.26 0.28
CA PRO A 193 -13.35 -23.61 0.40
C PRO A 193 -12.17 -23.84 -0.55
N LYS A 194 -12.23 -23.32 -1.78
CA LYS A 194 -11.10 -23.36 -2.72
C LYS A 194 -9.84 -22.71 -2.15
N LEU A 195 -9.97 -21.50 -1.58
CA LEU A 195 -8.84 -20.84 -0.93
C LEU A 195 -8.30 -21.69 0.22
N ALA A 196 -9.17 -22.14 1.13
CA ALA A 196 -8.79 -22.88 2.33
C ALA A 196 -8.14 -24.24 2.03
N ASP A 197 -8.72 -25.02 1.13
CA ASP A 197 -8.39 -26.44 0.96
C ASP A 197 -7.42 -26.70 -0.21
N GLN A 198 -7.34 -25.78 -1.18
CA GLN A 198 -6.57 -26.01 -2.41
C GLN A 198 -5.44 -25.00 -2.60
N ILE A 199 -5.61 -23.75 -2.17
CA ILE A 199 -4.64 -22.68 -2.42
C ILE A 199 -3.73 -22.45 -1.22
N LEU A 200 -4.29 -22.24 -0.03
CA LEU A 200 -3.50 -22.00 1.18
C LEU A 200 -2.46 -23.11 1.46
N PRO A 201 -2.80 -24.41 1.37
CA PRO A 201 -1.81 -25.48 1.60
C PRO A 201 -0.66 -25.45 0.60
N PHE A 202 -0.95 -25.09 -0.66
CA PHE A 202 0.07 -25.01 -1.72
C PHE A 202 0.99 -23.80 -1.52
N ILE A 203 0.44 -22.62 -1.25
CA ILE A 203 1.29 -21.43 -1.06
C ILE A 203 2.07 -21.52 0.25
N ALA A 204 1.55 -22.21 1.28
CA ALA A 204 2.24 -22.44 2.54
C ALA A 204 3.52 -23.29 2.41
N THR A 205 3.64 -24.15 1.40
CA THR A 205 4.89 -24.88 1.13
C THR A 205 5.85 -24.11 0.23
N GLY A 206 5.38 -23.07 -0.45
CA GLY A 206 6.14 -22.26 -1.40
C GLY A 206 6.28 -20.81 -0.96
N VAL A 207 5.50 -19.92 -1.58
CA VAL A 207 5.64 -18.47 -1.42
C VAL A 207 5.28 -17.93 -0.03
N ASN A 208 4.80 -18.76 0.89
CA ASN A 208 4.54 -18.44 2.31
C ASN A 208 5.15 -19.47 3.27
N SER A 209 6.21 -20.18 2.85
CA SER A 209 6.85 -21.21 3.68
C SER A 209 7.63 -20.65 4.88
N LEU A 210 7.95 -19.37 4.85
CA LEU A 210 8.64 -18.71 5.95
C LEU A 210 7.65 -18.11 6.94
N PRO A 211 7.99 -18.11 8.25
CA PRO A 211 7.20 -17.41 9.24
C PRO A 211 7.14 -15.92 8.91
N ALA A 212 6.02 -15.28 9.22
CA ALA A 212 5.94 -13.82 9.21
C ALA A 212 7.03 -13.26 10.14
N GLY A 213 7.77 -12.25 9.66
CA GLY A 213 8.75 -11.56 10.51
C GLY A 213 8.08 -10.89 11.71
N SER A 214 8.84 -10.60 12.75
CA SER A 214 8.34 -9.94 13.98
C SER A 214 7.93 -8.47 13.79
N VAL A 215 8.08 -7.94 12.58
CA VAL A 215 7.91 -6.53 12.28
C VAL A 215 6.89 -6.37 11.15
N LEU A 216 5.69 -5.92 11.49
CA LEU A 216 4.62 -5.67 10.53
C LEU A 216 4.69 -4.23 10.01
N PRO A 217 4.68 -4.00 8.68
CA PRO A 217 4.86 -2.67 8.11
C PRO A 217 3.95 -1.57 8.66
N HIS A 218 2.70 -1.89 9.02
CA HIS A 218 1.73 -0.90 9.53
C HIS A 218 1.90 -0.55 11.01
N HIS A 219 2.79 -1.21 11.75
CA HIS A 219 3.14 -0.83 13.13
C HIS A 219 4.33 0.13 13.23
N HIS A 220 5.02 0.38 12.11
CA HIS A 220 6.25 1.15 12.12
C HIS A 220 6.23 2.24 11.05
N PRO A 221 6.68 3.46 11.39
CA PRO A 221 6.86 4.48 10.38
C PRO A 221 7.91 4.04 9.35
N GLN A 222 7.69 4.47 8.11
CA GLN A 222 8.67 4.29 7.05
C GLN A 222 9.52 5.54 6.90
N PHE A 223 10.80 5.38 6.57
CA PHE A 223 11.66 6.51 6.22
C PHE A 223 12.06 6.44 4.75
N GLN A 224 12.19 7.61 4.12
CA GLN A 224 12.67 7.67 2.75
C GLN A 224 14.19 7.52 2.73
N ALA A 225 14.66 6.40 2.19
CA ALA A 225 16.05 6.26 1.78
C ALA A 225 16.23 6.80 0.36
N THR A 226 17.17 7.72 0.17
CA THR A 226 17.64 8.04 -1.20
C THR A 226 18.65 7.02 -1.62
N VAL A 227 18.37 6.33 -2.73
CA VAL A 227 19.27 5.32 -3.27
C VAL A 227 20.10 5.91 -4.40
N LYS A 228 21.43 5.81 -4.29
CA LYS A 228 22.34 6.12 -5.40
C LYS A 228 22.73 4.80 -6.08
N PRO A 229 22.29 4.54 -7.33
CA PRO A 229 22.80 3.41 -8.09
C PRO A 229 24.29 3.63 -8.42
N PRO A 230 25.04 2.57 -8.76
CA PRO A 230 26.37 2.69 -9.34
C PRO A 230 26.36 3.59 -10.57
N ALA A 231 27.42 4.39 -10.77
CA ALA A 231 27.51 5.41 -11.83
C ALA A 231 27.40 4.85 -13.26
N ASP A 232 27.53 3.53 -13.43
CA ASP A 232 27.58 2.80 -14.69
C ASP A 232 26.28 2.01 -15.02
N LYS A 233 25.23 2.10 -14.19
CA LYS A 233 23.98 1.35 -14.41
C LYS A 233 22.74 2.26 -14.52
N ASN A 234 21.92 2.01 -15.54
CA ASN A 234 20.61 2.66 -15.76
C ASN A 234 19.58 2.25 -14.67
N SER A 235 18.43 2.94 -14.66
CA SER A 235 17.33 2.81 -13.69
C SER A 235 16.80 1.37 -13.48
N LEU A 236 16.94 0.49 -14.48
CA LEU A 236 16.73 -0.96 -14.31
C LEU A 236 18.04 -1.61 -13.87
N CYS A 237 18.21 -1.72 -12.56
CA CYS A 237 19.36 -2.35 -11.91
C CYS A 237 19.37 -3.88 -12.14
N ALA A 238 19.78 -4.32 -13.34
CA ALA A 238 20.05 -5.73 -13.65
C ALA A 238 21.55 -6.06 -13.45
N TYR A 239 21.83 -7.21 -12.87
CA TYR A 239 23.17 -7.69 -12.54
C TYR A 239 23.35 -9.10 -13.05
N ARG A 240 24.53 -9.43 -13.56
CA ARG A 240 24.87 -10.81 -13.88
C ARG A 240 25.08 -11.60 -12.59
N LEU A 241 24.77 -12.89 -12.64
CA LEU A 241 25.08 -13.81 -11.56
C LEU A 241 26.58 -13.75 -11.23
N GLY A 242 26.88 -13.55 -9.95
CA GLY A 242 28.25 -13.36 -9.49
C GLY A 242 28.79 -11.92 -9.60
N GLU A 243 28.04 -10.94 -10.10
CA GLU A 243 28.38 -9.52 -9.91
C GLU A 243 28.11 -9.08 -8.46
N THR A 244 28.89 -8.12 -7.98
CA THR A 244 28.59 -7.47 -6.70
C THR A 244 27.63 -6.32 -6.95
N TYR A 245 26.42 -6.46 -6.44
CA TYR A 245 25.49 -5.36 -6.27
C TYR A 245 26.02 -4.40 -5.20
N SER A 246 25.97 -3.11 -5.48
CA SER A 246 26.29 -2.06 -4.51
C SER A 246 25.27 -0.95 -4.63
N CYS A 247 24.71 -0.50 -3.50
CA CYS A 247 23.92 0.72 -3.45
C CYS A 247 24.30 1.55 -2.24
N GLU A 248 24.14 2.87 -2.36
CA GLU A 248 24.24 3.77 -1.23
C GLU A 248 22.85 4.27 -0.87
N ILE A 249 22.52 4.15 0.41
CA ILE A 249 21.23 4.48 0.99
C ILE A 249 21.48 5.61 1.98
N ALA A 250 21.00 6.80 1.65
CA ALA A 250 21.00 7.92 2.58
C ALA A 250 20.02 7.63 3.73
N ILE A 251 20.48 7.78 4.96
CA ILE A 251 19.69 7.54 6.17
C ILE A 251 19.39 8.91 6.82
N PRO A 252 18.13 9.24 7.13
CA PRO A 252 17.79 10.47 7.82
C PRO A 252 18.54 10.63 9.15
N GLY A 253 18.93 11.86 9.49
CA GLY A 253 19.78 12.14 10.66
C GLY A 253 19.17 11.76 12.01
N ASN A 254 17.85 11.60 12.09
CA ASN A 254 17.14 11.13 13.29
C ASN A 254 17.26 9.62 13.53
N ILE A 255 17.69 8.85 12.53
CA ILE A 255 17.81 7.39 12.60
C ILE A 255 19.23 6.99 13.06
N ARG A 256 19.32 6.16 14.11
CA ARG A 256 20.60 5.69 14.64
C ARG A 256 21.19 4.59 13.77
N ILE A 257 22.12 4.96 12.88
CA ILE A 257 22.86 4.02 12.01
C ILE A 257 23.51 2.87 12.81
N ALA A 258 23.85 3.07 14.09
CA ALA A 258 24.43 2.03 14.94
C ALA A 258 23.48 0.86 15.26
N THR A 259 22.16 1.08 15.17
CA THR A 259 21.11 0.06 15.42
C THR A 259 20.63 -0.63 14.15
N LEU A 260 21.16 -0.22 13.00
CA LEU A 260 20.70 -0.64 11.69
C LEU A 260 20.92 -2.15 11.50
N LYS A 261 19.82 -2.85 11.27
CA LYS A 261 19.78 -4.23 10.78
C LYS A 261 19.47 -4.20 9.29
N HIS A 262 20.13 -5.08 8.55
CA HIS A 262 19.90 -5.23 7.12
C HIS A 262 19.57 -6.68 6.78
N THR A 263 18.64 -6.84 5.86
CA THR A 263 18.25 -8.14 5.32
C THR A 263 18.15 -8.03 3.82
N LEU A 264 18.88 -8.87 3.09
CA LEU A 264 18.67 -9.02 1.66
C LEU A 264 17.53 -10.03 1.45
N LEU A 265 16.46 -9.58 0.82
CA LEU A 265 15.28 -10.37 0.53
C LEU A 265 15.32 -10.81 -0.93
N ARG A 266 15.16 -12.12 -1.19
CA ARG A 266 14.85 -12.64 -2.52
C ARG A 266 13.34 -12.73 -2.71
N ASP A 267 12.85 -12.27 -3.86
CA ASP A 267 11.44 -12.18 -4.27
C ASP A 267 10.54 -11.55 -3.18
N GLY A 268 11.12 -10.61 -2.41
CA GLY A 268 10.47 -9.88 -1.33
C GLY A 268 10.21 -10.67 -0.04
N LEU A 269 10.75 -11.89 0.11
CA LEU A 269 10.48 -12.73 1.29
C LEU A 269 11.68 -13.39 1.93
N TYR A 270 12.53 -14.05 1.15
CA TYR A 270 13.46 -15.00 1.74
C TYR A 270 14.65 -14.23 2.30
N PRO A 271 14.78 -14.08 3.65
CA PRO A 271 16.02 -13.61 4.21
C PRO A 271 17.03 -14.67 3.83
N LEU A 272 17.93 -14.30 2.94
CA LEU A 272 18.89 -15.22 2.41
C LEU A 272 19.92 -15.48 3.53
N PRO A 273 19.97 -16.69 4.13
CA PRO A 273 20.89 -16.96 5.24
C PRO A 273 22.33 -16.98 4.71
N ASP A 274 23.25 -16.29 5.36
CA ASP A 274 24.69 -16.41 5.13
C ASP A 274 25.24 -16.02 3.74
N TYR A 275 24.77 -14.92 3.16
CA TYR A 275 25.44 -14.35 1.98
C TYR A 275 26.31 -13.17 2.36
N ARG A 276 27.40 -13.01 1.58
CA ARG A 276 28.42 -11.94 1.70
C ARG A 276 27.79 -10.56 1.52
N THR A 277 27.01 -10.16 2.49
CA THR A 277 26.43 -8.84 2.63
C THR A 277 27.40 -8.03 3.47
N GLN A 278 27.78 -6.87 2.97
CA GLN A 278 28.67 -5.97 3.67
C GLN A 278 27.98 -4.62 3.77
N ILE A 279 28.02 -4.05 4.97
CA ILE A 279 27.53 -2.72 5.24
C ILE A 279 28.70 -1.83 5.60
N PHE A 280 28.81 -0.70 4.90
CA PHE A 280 29.82 0.32 5.15
C PHE A 280 29.11 1.61 5.51
N ARG A 281 29.48 2.22 6.64
CA ARG A 281 28.94 3.53 7.00
C ARG A 281 29.52 4.59 6.06
N THR A 282 28.69 5.51 5.60
CA THR A 282 29.09 6.69 4.82
C THR A 282 28.72 7.96 5.59
N ALA A 283 29.16 9.12 5.11
CA ALA A 283 28.85 10.40 5.76
C ALA A 283 27.34 10.71 5.82
N GLN A 284 26.55 10.15 4.91
CA GLN A 284 25.11 10.43 4.75
C GLN A 284 24.22 9.20 4.96
N GLY A 285 24.79 8.04 5.32
CA GLY A 285 24.02 6.81 5.47
C GLY A 285 24.88 5.55 5.41
N VAL A 286 24.48 4.60 4.57
CA VAL A 286 25.17 3.31 4.43
C VAL A 286 25.33 2.89 2.98
N ARG A 287 26.43 2.22 2.69
CA ARG A 287 26.66 1.49 1.45
C ARG A 287 26.48 0.01 1.71
N LEU A 288 25.53 -0.60 1.02
CA LEU A 288 25.27 -2.02 1.06
C LEU A 288 25.91 -2.67 -0.16
N LYS A 289 26.62 -3.76 0.07
CA LYS A 289 27.12 -4.64 -0.99
C LYS A 289 26.60 -6.04 -0.79
N SER A 290 26.19 -6.68 -1.88
CA SER A 290 25.79 -8.08 -1.88
C SER A 290 26.19 -8.75 -3.18
N ARG A 291 26.46 -10.05 -3.11
CA ARG A 291 26.70 -10.89 -4.29
C ARG A 291 25.72 -12.06 -4.25
N PRO A 292 24.51 -11.90 -4.80
CA PRO A 292 23.50 -12.94 -4.72
C PRO A 292 23.95 -14.23 -5.39
N PRO A 293 23.63 -15.41 -4.81
CA PRO A 293 24.15 -16.70 -5.24
C PRO A 293 23.39 -17.29 -6.43
N GLU A 294 22.21 -16.75 -6.73
CA GLU A 294 21.27 -17.33 -7.68
C GLU A 294 20.48 -16.22 -8.41
N PRO A 295 19.91 -16.52 -9.59
CA PRO A 295 19.01 -15.60 -10.27
C PRO A 295 17.73 -15.31 -9.46
N GLY A 296 17.22 -14.09 -9.58
CA GLY A 296 16.00 -13.68 -8.89
C GLY A 296 15.85 -12.18 -8.78
N PHE A 297 14.75 -11.75 -8.15
CA PHE A 297 14.55 -10.37 -7.75
C PHE A 297 14.99 -10.17 -6.32
N TYR A 298 15.67 -9.07 -6.04
CA TYR A 298 16.26 -8.79 -4.75
C TYR A 298 15.90 -7.39 -4.28
N THR A 299 15.66 -7.24 -2.99
CA THR A 299 15.50 -5.94 -2.34
C THR A 299 16.13 -5.96 -0.96
N TRP A 300 16.57 -4.80 -0.49
CA TRP A 300 17.06 -4.65 0.89
C TRP A 300 15.90 -4.26 1.79
N LYS A 301 15.78 -4.91 2.94
CA LYS A 301 15.01 -4.41 4.07
C LYS A 301 15.99 -3.84 5.10
N LEU A 302 15.71 -2.63 5.56
CA LEU A 302 16.47 -1.98 6.61
C LEU A 302 15.55 -1.67 7.78
N GLU A 303 16.05 -1.94 8.98
CA GLU A 303 15.36 -1.70 10.24
C GLU A 303 16.31 -0.95 11.16
N ALA A 304 15.89 0.16 11.74
CA ALA A 304 16.72 0.92 12.67
C ALA A 304 15.86 1.69 13.67
N GLU A 305 16.44 2.01 14.81
CA GLU A 305 15.79 2.81 15.84
C GLU A 305 16.18 4.29 15.72
N ASP A 306 15.24 5.19 15.98
CA ASP A 306 15.56 6.61 16.20
C ASP A 306 16.02 6.87 17.64
N SER A 307 16.31 8.13 17.98
CA SER A 307 16.75 8.54 19.33
C SER A 307 15.77 8.21 20.47
N SER A 308 14.49 7.97 20.18
CA SER A 308 13.47 7.59 21.17
C SER A 308 13.36 6.07 21.37
N GLY A 309 13.95 5.27 20.47
CA GLY A 309 13.81 3.81 20.47
C GLY A 309 12.66 3.30 19.58
N GLN A 310 11.98 4.19 18.85
CA GLN A 310 11.01 3.80 17.84
C GLN A 310 11.73 3.09 16.69
N THR A 311 11.26 1.90 16.32
CA THR A 311 11.73 1.18 15.13
C THR A 311 11.13 1.77 13.87
N TRP A 312 11.98 2.04 12.88
CA TRP A 312 11.66 2.53 11.55
C TRP A 312 12.05 1.52 10.49
N LEU A 313 11.32 1.53 9.38
CA LEU A 313 11.51 0.62 8.25
C LEU A 313 11.80 1.36 6.96
N THR A 314 12.64 0.80 6.11
CA THR A 314 12.65 1.15 4.68
C THR A 314 13.01 -0.07 3.85
N TRP A 315 12.59 -0.02 2.59
CA TRP A 315 13.04 -0.94 1.57
C TRP A 315 13.98 -0.21 0.62
N GLY A 316 15.08 -0.86 0.25
CA GLY A 316 15.96 -0.43 -0.81
C GLY A 316 15.32 -0.65 -2.17
N PRO A 317 15.98 -0.24 -3.26
CA PRO A 317 15.43 -0.44 -4.58
C PRO A 317 15.51 -1.93 -4.93
N SER A 318 14.49 -2.40 -5.64
CA SER A 318 14.53 -3.74 -6.21
C SER A 318 15.56 -3.80 -7.34
N PHE A 319 16.28 -4.92 -7.43
CA PHE A 319 17.23 -5.21 -8.50
C PHE A 319 17.09 -6.66 -8.94
N GLN A 320 17.46 -6.96 -10.18
CA GLN A 320 17.36 -8.30 -10.75
C GLN A 320 18.75 -8.91 -10.93
N VAL A 321 18.89 -10.19 -10.61
CA VAL A 321 20.07 -10.99 -10.95
C VAL A 321 19.69 -12.04 -11.98
N THR A 322 20.47 -12.12 -13.06
CA THR A 322 20.23 -13.03 -14.19
C THR A 322 21.50 -13.79 -14.55
N GLU A 323 21.38 -15.01 -15.10
CA GLU A 323 22.54 -15.77 -15.61
C GLU A 323 23.13 -15.14 -16.88
N PHE A 324 22.32 -14.36 -17.59
CA PHE A 324 22.67 -13.71 -18.84
C PHE A 324 22.76 -12.20 -18.66
N THR A 325 23.63 -11.52 -19.39
CA THR A 325 23.47 -10.09 -19.64
C THR A 325 22.17 -9.88 -20.41
N PRO A 326 21.33 -8.90 -20.05
CA PRO A 326 20.47 -8.30 -21.06
C PRO A 326 21.40 -7.85 -22.19
N LYS A 327 21.26 -8.44 -23.38
CA LYS A 327 21.86 -7.85 -24.58
C LYS A 327 21.11 -6.53 -24.81
N ASP A 328 21.86 -5.44 -24.70
CA ASP A 328 21.58 -4.05 -25.11
C ASP A 328 20.12 -3.63 -25.31
#